data_AF-A0A6A3GHZ5-F1
#
_entry.id   AF-A0A6A3GHZ5-F1
#
_cell.length_a   1.000
_cell.length_b   1.000
_cell.length_c   1.000
_cell.angle_alpha   90.00
_cell.angle_beta   90.00
_cell.angle_gamma   90.00
#
_symmetry.space_group_name_H-M   'P 1'
#
loop_
_entity.id
_entity.type
_entity.pdbx_description
1 polymer ?
#
loop_
_entity_poly.entity_id
_entity_poly.type
_entity_poly.pdbx_seq_one_letter_code
_entity_poly.pdbx_strand_id
1 'polypeptide(L)'
;DGYVAVVAHTAVVPAEGSAAAAEFPQLQGEEADVLKCAHDAVELCARLIKPGNTNLQVTEALTKLEASYGVKSLQGTLMHQLKRFVIDGNKVIAQKMDVENRTPKVTFEPNEVYTIDVCYTTGSEKPVTSERRTTVFKRQVDKQYRLKMKASRYVFKEINSKFPTLPFTIRAFEDESQARMGVVECVKHDLLQAYPILEGRPGDKVAHFKVTVLLLPSGTTKITGLAFPADRVHSDKTVDDETAKILASSLKK
;
A
#
# COMPACT_ATOMS: atom_id res chain seq x y z
N ASP A 1 -10.54 12.27 -14.61
CA ASP A 1 -11.81 11.54 -14.81
C ASP A 1 -12.05 10.39 -13.80
N GLY A 2 -11.50 10.47 -12.58
CA GLY A 2 -11.79 9.48 -11.53
C GLY A 2 -11.04 8.15 -11.62
N TYR A 3 -10.28 7.87 -12.67
CA TYR A 3 -9.39 6.70 -12.71
C TYR A 3 -8.15 6.93 -11.85
N VAL A 4 -7.89 6.01 -10.92
CA VAL A 4 -6.85 6.15 -9.90
C VAL A 4 -5.61 5.38 -10.32
N ALA A 5 -4.43 5.99 -10.14
CA ALA A 5 -3.14 5.31 -10.14
C ALA A 5 -2.38 5.75 -8.89
N VAL A 6 -1.96 4.79 -8.07
CA VAL A 6 -1.21 5.05 -6.83
C VAL A 6 0.13 4.30 -6.89
N VAL A 7 1.16 4.93 -6.35
CA VAL A 7 2.51 4.38 -6.29
C VAL A 7 3.15 4.72 -4.95
N ALA A 8 3.94 3.80 -4.43
CA ALA A 8 4.85 4.02 -3.31
C ALA A 8 6.14 3.24 -3.60
N HIS A 9 7.26 3.78 -3.14
CA HIS A 9 8.57 3.20 -3.36
C HIS A 9 9.42 3.46 -2.12
N THR A 10 10.25 2.48 -1.75
CA THR A 10 11.24 2.65 -0.69
C THR A 10 12.58 2.95 -1.33
N ALA A 11 13.18 4.08 -0.95
CA ALA A 11 14.50 4.50 -1.42
C ALA A 11 15.45 4.62 -0.23
N VAL A 12 16.74 4.42 -0.48
CA VAL A 12 17.80 4.66 0.50
C VAL A 12 18.42 6.02 0.22
N VAL A 13 18.43 6.88 1.22
CA VAL A 13 19.03 8.22 1.13
C VAL A 13 20.53 8.06 1.39
N PRO A 14 21.40 8.44 0.45
CA PRO A 14 22.84 8.40 0.68
C PRO A 14 23.26 9.48 1.68
N ALA A 15 24.50 9.42 2.18
CA ALA A 15 25.04 10.44 3.08
C ALA A 15 24.90 11.86 2.48
N GLU A 16 24.71 12.85 3.35
CA GLU A 16 24.32 14.23 3.00
C GLU A 16 25.11 14.82 1.82
N GLY A 17 24.40 15.45 0.89
CA GLY A 17 24.97 16.20 -0.24
C GLY A 17 25.32 15.39 -1.50
N SER A 18 25.15 14.06 -1.49
CA SER A 18 25.55 13.21 -2.62
C SER A 18 24.39 12.69 -3.49
N ALA A 19 23.13 12.88 -3.09
CA ALA A 19 21.98 12.19 -3.71
C ALA A 19 21.79 12.40 -5.23
N ALA A 20 22.19 13.55 -5.78
CA ALA A 20 22.04 13.82 -7.21
C ALA A 20 23.11 13.15 -8.09
N ALA A 21 24.24 12.74 -7.50
CA ALA A 21 25.39 12.17 -8.21
C ALA A 21 25.76 10.76 -7.70
N ALA A 22 25.21 10.35 -6.57
CA ALA A 22 25.44 9.04 -5.98
C ALA A 22 24.56 7.99 -6.67
N GLU A 23 25.20 6.95 -7.16
CA GLU A 23 24.53 5.71 -7.51
C GLU A 23 23.87 5.10 -6.25
N PHE A 24 22.86 4.24 -6.46
CA PHE A 24 22.18 3.55 -5.36
C PHE A 24 23.20 2.80 -4.47
N PRO A 25 23.15 2.90 -3.13
CA PRO A 25 24.15 2.28 -2.27
C PRO A 25 24.08 0.75 -2.37
N GLN A 26 25.23 0.08 -2.23
CA GLN A 26 25.22 -1.37 -2.09
C GLN A 26 24.60 -1.74 -0.74
N LEU A 27 23.56 -2.56 -0.78
CA LEU A 27 22.87 -3.06 0.41
C LEU A 27 23.19 -4.54 0.59
N GLN A 28 23.41 -4.92 1.85
CA GLN A 28 23.60 -6.29 2.30
C GLN A 28 22.88 -6.52 3.63
N GLY A 29 22.72 -7.78 4.04
CA GLY A 29 22.09 -8.15 5.30
C GLY A 29 20.61 -7.77 5.37
N GLU A 30 20.12 -7.44 6.56
CA GLU A 30 18.69 -7.26 6.83
C GLU A 30 18.01 -6.17 5.98
N GLU A 31 18.73 -5.09 5.66
CA GLU A 31 18.21 -4.02 4.79
C GLU A 31 18.01 -4.48 3.34
N ALA A 32 18.94 -5.31 2.84
CA ALA A 32 18.80 -5.91 1.52
C ALA A 32 17.69 -6.97 1.50
N ASP A 33 17.60 -7.78 2.55
CA ASP A 33 16.59 -8.84 2.69
C ASP A 33 15.17 -8.26 2.66
N VAL A 34 14.89 -7.22 3.46
CA VAL A 34 13.57 -6.60 3.52
C VAL A 34 13.20 -5.86 2.23
N LEU A 35 14.17 -5.14 1.63
CA LEU A 35 13.95 -4.40 0.40
C LEU A 35 13.72 -5.35 -0.79
N LYS A 36 14.51 -6.41 -0.89
CA LYS A 36 14.37 -7.43 -1.94
C LYS A 36 13.10 -8.25 -1.77
N CYS A 37 12.75 -8.64 -0.54
CA CYS A 37 11.48 -9.33 -0.28
C CYS A 37 10.29 -8.48 -0.74
N ALA A 38 10.27 -7.19 -0.41
CA ALA A 38 9.18 -6.32 -0.81
C ALA A 38 9.11 -6.11 -2.33
N HIS A 39 10.25 -6.05 -3.03
CA HIS A 39 10.29 -6.04 -4.50
C HIS A 39 9.76 -7.34 -5.10
N ASP A 40 10.28 -8.49 -4.66
CA ASP A 40 9.87 -9.80 -5.16
C ASP A 40 8.40 -10.08 -4.87
N ALA A 41 7.86 -9.54 -3.77
CA ALA A 41 6.44 -9.59 -3.45
C ALA A 41 5.60 -8.85 -4.49
N VAL A 42 6.05 -7.69 -4.99
CA VAL A 42 5.39 -6.98 -6.09
C VAL A 42 5.39 -7.83 -7.35
N GLU A 43 6.53 -8.43 -7.69
CA GLU A 43 6.67 -9.29 -8.88
C GLU A 43 5.83 -10.57 -8.79
N LEU A 44 5.77 -11.17 -7.60
CA LEU A 44 4.97 -12.35 -7.30
C LEU A 44 3.48 -12.02 -7.42
N CYS A 45 3.03 -10.95 -6.75
CA CYS A 45 1.65 -10.46 -6.84
C CYS A 45 1.25 -10.16 -8.29
N ALA A 46 2.11 -9.48 -9.07
CA ALA A 46 1.79 -9.13 -10.45
C ALA A 46 1.55 -10.37 -11.35
N ARG A 47 2.14 -11.52 -11.02
CA ARG A 47 1.97 -12.79 -11.75
C ARG A 47 0.79 -13.63 -11.25
N LEU A 48 0.42 -13.46 -9.98
CA LEU A 48 -0.70 -14.18 -9.37
C LEU A 48 -2.03 -13.44 -9.46
N ILE A 49 -2.02 -12.10 -9.51
CA ILE A 49 -3.21 -11.28 -9.73
C ILE A 49 -3.51 -11.27 -11.23
N LYS A 50 -4.17 -12.34 -11.66
CA LYS A 50 -4.62 -12.54 -13.04
C LYS A 50 -6.00 -13.23 -13.04
N PRO A 51 -6.79 -13.08 -14.11
CA PRO A 51 -8.13 -13.67 -14.17
C PRO A 51 -8.14 -15.17 -13.86
N GLY A 52 -9.10 -15.60 -13.03
CA GLY A 52 -9.26 -16.99 -12.59
C GLY A 52 -8.51 -17.38 -11.31
N ASN A 53 -7.45 -16.64 -10.95
CA ASN A 53 -6.81 -16.79 -9.64
C ASN A 53 -7.64 -16.11 -8.55
N THR A 54 -7.30 -16.41 -7.29
CA THR A 54 -8.00 -15.89 -6.11
C THR A 54 -7.09 -15.08 -5.21
N ASN A 55 -7.69 -14.19 -4.40
CA ASN A 55 -6.93 -13.41 -3.42
C ASN A 55 -6.18 -14.29 -2.40
N LEU A 56 -6.77 -15.39 -1.95
CA LEU A 56 -6.14 -16.30 -0.98
C LEU A 56 -4.85 -16.93 -1.52
N GLN A 57 -4.81 -17.29 -2.81
CA GLN A 57 -3.59 -17.79 -3.44
C GLN A 57 -2.45 -16.77 -3.41
N VAL A 58 -2.76 -15.48 -3.54
CA VAL A 58 -1.77 -14.40 -3.43
C VAL A 58 -1.26 -14.30 -2.00
N THR A 59 -2.15 -14.30 -1.00
CA THR A 59 -1.79 -14.24 0.42
C THR A 59 -0.93 -15.44 0.84
N GLU A 60 -1.26 -16.64 0.38
CA GLU A 60 -0.48 -17.86 0.66
C GLU A 60 0.93 -17.78 0.06
N ALA A 61 1.06 -17.31 -1.19
CA ALA A 61 2.35 -17.14 -1.84
C ALA A 61 3.22 -16.07 -1.15
N LEU A 62 2.62 -14.94 -0.74
CA LEU A 62 3.31 -13.90 0.04
C LEU A 62 3.80 -14.43 1.39
N THR A 63 3.06 -15.34 2.03
CA THR A 63 3.45 -15.97 3.29
C THR A 63 4.68 -16.86 3.12
N LYS A 64 4.76 -17.62 2.01
CA LYS A 64 5.95 -18.42 1.68
C LYS A 64 7.16 -17.54 1.41
N LEU A 65 6.96 -16.48 0.62
CA LEU A 65 8.00 -15.49 0.30
C LEU A 65 8.56 -14.82 1.57
N GLU A 66 7.68 -14.38 2.48
CA GLU A 66 8.03 -13.80 3.79
C GLU A 66 8.97 -14.74 4.56
N ALA A 67 8.62 -16.03 4.63
CA ALA A 67 9.40 -17.04 5.33
C ALA A 67 10.78 -17.27 4.70
N SER A 68 10.90 -17.27 3.37
CA SER A 68 12.19 -17.42 2.67
C SER A 68 13.18 -16.30 2.99
N TYR A 69 12.68 -15.08 3.12
CA TYR A 69 13.52 -13.91 3.43
C TYR A 69 13.76 -13.73 4.94
N GLY A 70 12.97 -14.38 5.80
CA GLY A 70 13.06 -14.22 7.25
C GLY A 70 12.58 -12.85 7.74
N VAL A 71 11.74 -12.18 6.96
CA VAL A 71 11.13 -10.89 7.30
C VAL A 71 9.68 -11.09 7.75
N LYS A 72 8.96 -10.02 8.09
CA LYS A 72 7.56 -10.09 8.51
C LYS A 72 6.70 -9.12 7.72
N SER A 73 5.50 -9.54 7.31
CA SER A 73 4.50 -8.61 6.75
C SER A 73 3.89 -7.76 7.85
N LEU A 74 3.69 -6.46 7.62
CA LEU A 74 2.95 -5.62 8.55
C LEU A 74 1.46 -5.97 8.55
N GLN A 75 0.92 -6.23 9.75
CA GLN A 75 -0.48 -6.56 9.94
C GLN A 75 -1.38 -5.39 9.48
N GLY A 76 -2.48 -5.73 8.79
CA GLY A 76 -3.44 -4.74 8.29
C GLY A 76 -3.09 -4.16 6.91
N THR A 77 -2.03 -4.63 6.26
CA THR A 77 -1.74 -4.22 4.87
C THR A 77 -2.71 -4.88 3.90
N LEU A 78 -3.51 -4.05 3.22
CA LEU A 78 -4.57 -4.46 2.31
C LEU A 78 -4.33 -3.90 0.91
N MET A 79 -4.57 -4.74 -0.08
CA MET A 79 -4.56 -4.41 -1.50
C MET A 79 -5.99 -4.33 -1.99
N HIS A 80 -6.33 -3.24 -2.70
CA HIS A 80 -7.69 -3.00 -3.13
C HIS A 80 -7.84 -3.06 -4.65
N GLN A 81 -9.01 -3.50 -5.08
CA GLN A 81 -9.50 -3.21 -6.42
C GLN A 81 -9.72 -1.71 -6.59
N LEU A 82 -9.30 -1.16 -7.73
CA LEU A 82 -9.58 0.22 -8.12
C LEU A 82 -10.77 0.27 -9.08
N LYS A 83 -11.64 1.26 -8.89
CA LYS A 83 -12.71 1.63 -9.85
C LYS A 83 -12.71 3.13 -10.06
N ARG A 84 -13.49 3.61 -11.03
CA ARG A 84 -13.67 5.05 -11.24
C ARG A 84 -14.22 5.70 -9.95
N PHE A 85 -13.51 6.68 -9.42
CA PHE A 85 -13.75 7.40 -8.17
C PHE A 85 -13.62 6.57 -6.88
N VAL A 86 -13.17 5.32 -6.95
CA VAL A 86 -13.08 4.40 -5.80
C VAL A 86 -11.64 3.86 -5.69
N ILE A 87 -10.95 4.26 -4.62
CA ILE A 87 -9.57 3.83 -4.32
C ILE A 87 -9.52 2.51 -3.54
N ASP A 88 -10.61 2.14 -2.89
CA ASP A 88 -10.73 1.01 -1.97
C ASP A 88 -11.97 0.18 -2.31
N GLY A 89 -11.93 -0.48 -3.46
CA GLY A 89 -13.00 -1.36 -3.92
C GLY A 89 -13.19 -2.60 -3.03
N ASN A 90 -14.35 -3.24 -3.19
CA ASN A 90 -14.80 -4.35 -2.33
C ASN A 90 -13.97 -5.63 -2.47
N LYS A 91 -13.31 -5.86 -3.62
CA LYS A 91 -12.39 -6.99 -3.78
C LYS A 91 -11.05 -6.61 -3.14
N VAL A 92 -10.73 -7.30 -2.03
CA VAL A 92 -9.56 -7.01 -1.21
C VAL A 92 -8.66 -8.23 -1.13
N ILE A 93 -7.35 -8.01 -1.17
CA ILE A 93 -6.33 -9.02 -0.93
C ILE A 93 -5.57 -8.59 0.33
N ALA A 94 -5.55 -9.44 1.35
CA ALA A 94 -4.72 -9.20 2.53
C ALA A 94 -3.30 -9.67 2.26
N GLN A 95 -2.29 -8.90 2.65
CA GLN A 95 -0.89 -9.34 2.51
C GLN A 95 -0.61 -10.57 3.39
N LYS A 96 -1.23 -10.61 4.58
CA LYS A 96 -1.10 -11.69 5.57
C LYS A 96 -2.48 -12.19 5.98
N MET A 97 -2.60 -13.49 6.26
CA MET A 97 -3.82 -14.04 6.81
C MET A 97 -4.02 -13.56 8.25
N ASP A 98 -5.16 -12.91 8.49
CA ASP A 98 -5.61 -12.56 9.84
C ASP A 98 -6.72 -13.54 10.25
N VAL A 99 -6.58 -14.16 11.43
CA VAL A 99 -7.55 -15.14 11.94
C VAL A 99 -8.85 -14.45 12.35
N GLU A 100 -8.78 -13.23 12.87
CA GLU A 100 -9.91 -12.45 13.35
C GLU A 100 -10.60 -11.73 12.19
N ASN A 101 -9.82 -11.21 11.24
CA ASN A 101 -10.31 -10.39 10.12
C ASN A 101 -10.03 -11.03 8.75
N ARG A 102 -10.64 -12.20 8.50
CA ARG A 102 -10.49 -12.88 7.21
C ARG A 102 -11.13 -12.08 6.08
N THR A 103 -10.36 -11.85 5.03
CA THR A 103 -10.90 -11.30 3.78
C THR A 103 -11.76 -12.36 3.09
N PRO A 104 -12.92 -11.98 2.51
CA PRO A 104 -13.75 -12.92 1.77
C PRO A 104 -12.98 -13.42 0.55
N LYS A 105 -13.16 -14.70 0.20
CA LYS A 105 -12.56 -15.26 -1.01
C LYS A 105 -13.13 -14.53 -2.23
N VAL A 106 -12.26 -13.97 -3.06
CA VAL A 106 -12.64 -13.35 -4.33
C VAL A 106 -11.81 -13.93 -5.47
N THR A 107 -12.42 -13.96 -6.65
CA THR A 107 -11.76 -14.37 -7.90
C THR A 107 -11.52 -13.13 -8.75
N PHE A 108 -10.32 -13.03 -9.31
CA PHE A 108 -9.96 -11.95 -10.22
C PHE A 108 -10.62 -12.14 -11.58
N GLU A 109 -11.08 -11.06 -12.18
CA GLU A 109 -11.79 -11.03 -13.45
C GLU A 109 -11.03 -10.18 -14.49
N PRO A 110 -11.25 -10.42 -15.80
CA PRO A 110 -10.67 -9.60 -16.84
C PRO A 110 -11.09 -8.14 -16.74
N ASN A 111 -10.19 -7.23 -17.13
CA ASN A 111 -10.38 -5.78 -17.13
C ASN A 111 -10.54 -5.13 -15.75
N GLU A 112 -10.19 -5.86 -14.68
CA GLU A 112 -10.08 -5.27 -13.35
C GLU A 112 -8.73 -4.56 -13.17
N VAL A 113 -8.69 -3.66 -12.20
CA VAL A 113 -7.50 -2.89 -11.82
C VAL A 113 -7.28 -3.06 -10.33
N TYR A 114 -6.05 -3.27 -9.90
CA TYR A 114 -5.69 -3.47 -8.50
C TYR A 114 -4.48 -2.64 -8.10
N THR A 115 -4.41 -2.26 -6.82
CA THR A 115 -3.16 -1.83 -6.20
C THR A 115 -2.50 -3.01 -5.53
N ILE A 116 -1.30 -3.35 -5.97
CA ILE A 116 -0.37 -4.16 -5.18
C ILE A 116 0.22 -3.22 -4.14
N ASP A 117 0.10 -3.58 -2.88
CA ASP A 117 0.51 -2.79 -1.71
C ASP A 117 1.13 -3.76 -0.72
N VAL A 118 2.45 -3.70 -0.58
CA VAL A 118 3.23 -4.64 0.23
C VAL A 118 4.13 -3.88 1.17
N CYS A 119 4.06 -4.23 2.44
CA CYS A 119 4.86 -3.62 3.49
C CYS A 119 5.49 -4.71 4.37
N TYR A 120 6.81 -4.77 4.38
CA TYR A 120 7.60 -5.75 5.13
C TYR A 120 8.48 -5.06 6.15
N THR A 121 8.76 -5.76 7.25
CA THR A 121 9.62 -5.31 8.35
C THR A 121 10.57 -6.40 8.81
N THR A 122 11.75 -6.02 9.27
CA THR A 122 12.67 -6.92 10.00
C THR A 122 12.27 -7.10 11.46
N GLY A 123 11.44 -6.20 11.98
CA GLY A 123 11.06 -6.11 13.39
C GLY A 123 9.77 -6.82 13.76
N SER A 124 8.86 -6.09 14.42
CA SER A 124 7.56 -6.61 14.85
C SER A 124 6.50 -6.48 13.75
N GLU A 125 5.71 -7.52 13.52
CA GLU A 125 4.60 -7.51 12.56
C GLU A 125 3.46 -6.55 12.93
N LYS A 126 3.35 -6.20 14.23
CA LYS A 126 2.34 -5.28 14.75
C LYS A 126 2.95 -3.88 14.81
N PRO A 127 2.55 -2.96 13.91
CA PRO A 127 3.05 -1.59 13.95
C PRO A 127 2.53 -0.86 15.20
N VAL A 128 3.28 0.15 15.62
CA VAL A 128 2.89 1.03 16.71
C VAL A 128 2.17 2.24 16.12
N THR A 129 1.03 2.62 16.70
CA THR A 129 0.36 3.88 16.32
C THR A 129 1.22 5.05 16.81
N SER A 130 1.62 5.91 15.88
CA SER A 130 2.41 7.11 16.20
C SER A 130 1.60 8.08 17.05
N GLU A 131 2.28 8.80 17.96
CA GLU A 131 1.71 9.96 18.67
C GLU A 131 1.52 11.17 17.75
N ARG A 132 2.12 11.15 16.55
CA ARG A 132 1.99 12.22 15.57
C ARG A 132 0.54 12.33 15.10
N ARG A 133 0.09 13.57 14.92
CA ARG A 133 -1.27 13.86 14.46
C ARG A 133 -1.52 13.27 13.08
N THR A 134 -2.62 12.53 12.94
CA THR A 134 -3.12 12.08 11.64
C THR A 134 -3.56 13.28 10.79
N THR A 135 -3.06 13.37 9.57
CA THR A 135 -3.35 14.49 8.65
C THR A 135 -3.98 14.04 7.33
N VAL A 136 -4.07 12.74 7.07
CA VAL A 136 -4.63 12.17 5.85
C VAL A 136 -5.97 11.50 6.16
N PHE A 137 -6.98 11.86 5.37
CA PHE A 137 -8.34 11.39 5.55
C PHE A 137 -8.99 11.09 4.20
N LYS A 138 -10.02 10.25 4.19
CA LYS A 138 -10.91 10.03 3.04
C LYS A 138 -12.36 10.19 3.48
N ARG A 139 -13.19 10.79 2.62
CA ARG A 139 -14.63 10.88 2.86
C ARG A 139 -15.33 9.52 2.73
N GLN A 140 -16.19 9.21 3.69
CA GLN A 140 -17.15 8.11 3.58
C GLN A 140 -18.44 8.63 2.92
N VAL A 141 -18.69 8.21 1.69
CA VAL A 141 -19.78 8.74 0.86
C VAL A 141 -21.16 8.19 1.25
N ASP A 142 -21.18 7.03 1.89
CA ASP A 142 -22.35 6.32 2.41
C ASP A 142 -22.81 6.85 3.77
N LYS A 143 -21.97 7.61 4.46
CA LYS A 143 -22.25 8.15 5.80
C LYS A 143 -22.82 9.56 5.71
N GLN A 144 -23.88 9.81 6.47
CA GLN A 144 -24.55 11.10 6.56
C GLN A 144 -24.72 11.51 8.01
N TYR A 145 -24.33 12.73 8.32
CA TYR A 145 -24.48 13.31 9.65
C TYR A 145 -24.57 14.83 9.55
N ARG A 146 -25.43 15.44 10.37
CA ARG A 146 -25.63 16.89 10.41
C ARG A 146 -24.61 17.54 11.35
N LEU A 147 -23.52 18.04 10.77
CA LEU A 147 -22.43 18.71 11.49
C LEU A 147 -22.90 19.96 12.27
N LYS A 148 -22.56 19.98 13.56
CA LYS A 148 -22.95 21.02 14.51
C LYS A 148 -21.95 22.18 14.56
N MET A 149 -20.65 21.93 14.40
CA MET A 149 -19.65 23.00 14.45
C MET A 149 -19.53 23.75 13.11
N LYS A 150 -19.30 25.07 13.18
CA LYS A 150 -19.05 25.90 11.97
C LYS A 150 -17.80 25.43 11.22
N ALA A 151 -16.74 25.09 11.96
CA ALA A 151 -15.49 24.59 11.38
C ALA A 151 -15.69 23.28 10.59
N SER A 152 -16.42 22.32 11.15
CA SER A 152 -16.69 21.04 10.48
C SER A 152 -17.50 21.23 9.21
N ARG A 153 -18.53 22.09 9.22
CA ARG A 153 -19.31 22.41 8.01
C ARG A 153 -18.45 23.04 6.92
N TYR A 154 -17.52 23.93 7.29
CA TYR A 154 -16.56 24.51 6.35
C TYR A 154 -15.66 23.42 5.75
N VAL A 155 -15.05 22.59 6.59
CA VAL A 155 -14.18 21.48 6.15
C VAL A 155 -14.92 20.54 5.21
N PHE A 156 -16.12 20.12 5.57
CA PHE A 156 -16.90 19.19 4.77
C PHE A 156 -17.35 19.79 3.42
N LYS A 157 -17.63 21.10 3.38
CA LYS A 157 -17.90 21.83 2.14
C LYS A 157 -16.68 21.82 1.21
N GLU A 158 -15.50 22.13 1.74
CA GLU A 158 -14.24 22.12 0.98
C GLU A 158 -13.92 20.72 0.45
N ILE A 159 -14.10 19.68 1.26
CA ILE A 159 -13.90 18.29 0.85
C ILE A 159 -14.83 17.91 -0.30
N ASN A 160 -16.12 18.25 -0.21
CA ASN A 160 -17.08 17.91 -1.28
C ASN A 160 -16.76 18.61 -2.60
N SER A 161 -16.13 19.78 -2.55
CA SER A 161 -15.73 20.54 -3.73
C SER A 161 -14.42 20.02 -4.32
N LYS A 162 -13.38 19.85 -3.49
CA LYS A 162 -12.00 19.58 -3.93
C LYS A 162 -11.65 18.08 -3.93
N PHE A 163 -12.17 17.30 -2.98
CA PHE A 163 -11.76 15.91 -2.70
C PHE A 163 -12.98 14.98 -2.44
N PRO A 164 -13.95 14.90 -3.36
CA PRO A 164 -15.26 14.30 -3.07
C PRO A 164 -15.21 12.83 -2.68
N THR A 165 -14.26 12.05 -3.22
CA THR A 165 -14.17 10.59 -3.00
C THR A 165 -12.76 10.07 -2.75
N LEU A 166 -11.73 10.90 -2.96
CA LEU A 166 -10.32 10.50 -2.85
C LEU A 166 -9.69 11.00 -1.53
N PRO A 167 -8.62 10.34 -1.05
CA PRO A 167 -7.90 10.80 0.14
C PRO A 167 -7.32 12.20 -0.05
N PHE A 168 -7.26 12.95 1.04
CA PHE A 168 -6.72 14.31 1.08
C PHE A 168 -5.91 14.54 2.35
N THR A 169 -5.06 15.57 2.32
CA THR A 169 -4.30 16.04 3.49
C THR A 169 -4.90 17.33 4.04
N ILE A 170 -4.84 17.53 5.36
CA ILE A 170 -5.21 18.80 6.01
C ILE A 170 -4.42 20.00 5.44
N ARG A 171 -3.19 19.78 4.94
CA ARG A 171 -2.37 20.84 4.33
C ARG A 171 -2.93 21.43 3.04
N ALA A 172 -3.94 20.78 2.43
CA ALA A 172 -4.57 21.27 1.21
C ALA A 172 -5.68 22.30 1.47
N PHE A 173 -5.99 22.59 2.74
CA PHE A 173 -6.96 23.60 3.12
C PHE A 173 -6.28 24.96 3.30
N GLU A 174 -6.98 26.03 2.94
CA GLU A 174 -6.47 27.40 3.10
C GLU A 174 -6.31 27.78 4.58
N ASP A 175 -7.30 27.41 5.41
CA ASP A 175 -7.21 27.55 6.86
C ASP A 175 -6.97 26.18 7.52
N GLU A 176 -5.69 25.83 7.69
CA GLU A 176 -5.32 24.60 8.37
C GLU A 176 -5.77 24.54 9.84
N SER A 177 -5.89 25.69 10.51
CA SER A 177 -6.29 25.75 11.92
C SER A 177 -7.75 25.34 12.08
N GLN A 178 -8.61 25.94 11.26
CA GLN A 178 -10.01 25.58 11.18
C GLN A 178 -10.20 24.15 10.67
N ALA A 179 -9.36 23.71 9.72
CA ALA A 179 -9.37 22.32 9.24
C ALA A 179 -9.05 21.31 10.34
N ARG A 180 -7.99 21.55 11.12
CA ARG A 180 -7.60 20.72 12.26
C ARG A 180 -8.69 20.57 13.30
N MET A 181 -9.49 21.61 13.54
CA MET A 181 -10.62 21.54 14.46
C MET A 181 -11.84 20.82 13.83
N GLY A 182 -12.14 21.11 12.56
CA GLY A 182 -13.32 20.58 11.89
C GLY A 182 -13.26 19.07 11.61
N VAL A 183 -12.07 18.51 11.36
CA VAL A 183 -11.94 17.06 11.10
C VAL A 183 -12.32 16.20 12.31
N VAL A 184 -12.19 16.72 13.54
CA VAL A 184 -12.45 15.94 14.77
C VAL A 184 -13.90 15.49 14.84
N GLU A 185 -14.85 16.39 14.58
CA GLU A 185 -16.28 16.05 14.54
C GLU A 185 -16.58 15.09 13.38
N CYS A 186 -15.99 15.34 12.21
CA CYS A 186 -16.23 14.52 11.03
C CYS A 186 -15.75 13.07 11.21
N VAL A 187 -14.59 12.85 11.83
CA VAL A 187 -14.10 11.50 12.16
C VAL A 187 -14.96 10.86 13.24
N LYS A 188 -15.33 11.60 14.29
CA LYS A 188 -16.17 11.10 15.40
C LYS A 188 -17.54 10.57 14.93
N HIS A 189 -18.06 11.12 13.83
CA HIS A 189 -19.34 10.75 13.26
C HIS A 189 -19.21 9.97 11.93
N ASP A 190 -18.06 9.31 11.73
CA ASP A 190 -17.76 8.43 10.59
C ASP A 190 -17.92 9.07 9.20
N LEU A 191 -17.95 10.40 9.10
CA LEU A 191 -17.96 11.10 7.82
C LEU A 191 -16.61 11.03 7.12
N LEU A 192 -15.53 10.87 7.90
CA LEU A 192 -14.16 10.75 7.41
C LEU A 192 -13.50 9.50 7.99
N GLN A 193 -12.90 8.70 7.11
CA GLN A 193 -11.93 7.67 7.46
C GLN A 193 -10.57 8.31 7.70
N ALA A 194 -9.98 8.07 8.87
CA ALA A 194 -8.61 8.46 9.16
C ALA A 194 -7.60 7.42 8.63
N TYR A 195 -6.47 7.89 8.11
CA TYR A 195 -5.30 7.06 7.82
C TYR A 195 -4.22 7.33 8.88
N PRO A 196 -4.22 6.57 9.99
CA PRO A 196 -3.29 6.81 11.08
C PRO A 196 -1.85 6.57 10.63
N ILE A 197 -0.92 7.27 11.29
CA ILE A 197 0.51 7.07 11.08
C ILE A 197 0.92 5.84 11.90
N LEU A 198 1.50 4.87 11.20
CA LEU A 198 2.01 3.63 11.77
C LEU A 198 3.54 3.67 11.71
N GLU A 199 4.20 3.30 12.80
CA GLU A 199 5.65 3.33 12.95
C GLU A 199 6.18 1.94 13.34
N GLY A 200 7.34 1.59 12.78
CA GLY A 200 8.17 0.51 13.29
C GLY A 200 8.86 0.91 14.60
N ARG A 201 9.40 -0.04 15.35
CA ARG A 201 10.17 0.26 16.57
C ARG A 201 11.55 0.83 16.19
N PRO A 202 12.22 1.56 17.09
CA PRO A 202 13.58 2.03 16.84
C PRO A 202 14.50 0.85 16.45
N GLY A 203 15.13 0.95 15.28
CA GLY A 203 16.00 -0.09 14.72
C GLY A 203 15.33 -0.97 13.66
N ASP A 204 14.00 -1.07 13.65
CA ASP A 204 13.27 -1.84 12.64
C ASP A 204 13.49 -1.25 11.25
N LYS A 205 13.75 -2.11 10.26
CA LYS A 205 13.83 -1.73 8.85
C LYS A 205 12.51 -2.08 8.19
N VAL A 206 11.89 -1.12 7.52
CA VAL A 206 10.59 -1.28 6.87
C VAL A 206 10.74 -0.94 5.39
N ALA A 207 10.25 -1.82 4.51
CA ALA A 207 10.17 -1.59 3.08
C ALA A 207 8.70 -1.62 2.62
N HIS A 208 8.28 -0.54 1.99
CA HIS A 208 6.95 -0.33 1.43
C HIS A 208 7.01 -0.10 -0.08
N PHE A 209 6.30 -0.92 -0.83
CA PHE A 209 6.12 -0.75 -2.26
C PHE A 209 4.63 -0.80 -2.61
N LYS A 210 4.22 0.09 -3.51
CA LYS A 210 2.87 0.12 -4.05
C LYS A 210 2.91 0.34 -5.54
N VAL A 211 2.20 -0.51 -6.29
CA VAL A 211 2.12 -0.50 -7.74
C VAL A 211 0.68 -0.69 -8.19
N THR A 212 0.28 -0.01 -9.25
CA THR A 212 -1.03 -0.19 -9.89
C THR A 212 -0.90 -1.15 -11.07
N VAL A 213 -1.76 -2.17 -11.12
CA VAL A 213 -1.78 -3.21 -12.16
C VAL A 213 -3.13 -3.31 -12.86
N LEU A 214 -3.10 -3.58 -14.17
CA LEU A 214 -4.26 -3.78 -15.03
C LEU A 214 -4.30 -5.21 -15.52
N LEU A 215 -5.47 -5.85 -15.43
CA LEU A 215 -5.68 -7.23 -15.87
C LEU A 215 -6.20 -7.19 -17.30
N LEU A 216 -5.30 -6.98 -18.27
CA LEU A 216 -5.64 -6.88 -19.69
C LEU A 216 -5.78 -8.27 -20.34
N PRO A 217 -6.45 -8.38 -21.50
CA PRO A 217 -6.52 -9.63 -22.25
C PRO A 217 -5.15 -10.27 -22.57
N SER A 218 -4.13 -9.43 -22.78
CA SER A 218 -2.74 -9.83 -23.04
C SER A 218 -1.95 -10.25 -21.78
N GLY A 219 -2.54 -10.13 -20.59
CA GLY A 219 -1.89 -10.39 -19.30
C GLY A 219 -1.86 -9.18 -18.38
N THR A 220 -1.28 -9.36 -17.20
CA THR A 220 -1.22 -8.33 -16.18
C THR A 220 -0.14 -7.29 -16.51
N THR A 221 -0.51 -6.02 -16.55
CA THR A 221 0.38 -4.91 -16.88
C THR A 221 0.56 -3.99 -15.68
N LYS A 222 1.80 -3.82 -15.22
CA LYS A 222 2.17 -2.81 -14.23
C LYS A 222 2.29 -1.44 -14.92
N ILE A 223 1.56 -0.43 -14.45
CA ILE A 223 1.60 0.93 -15.03
C ILE A 223 2.29 1.96 -14.14
N THR A 224 2.60 1.59 -12.90
CA THR A 224 3.38 2.43 -11.98
C THR A 224 4.54 1.62 -11.39
N GLY A 225 5.42 2.30 -10.65
CA GLY A 225 6.61 1.73 -10.07
C GLY A 225 7.89 2.26 -10.72
N LEU A 226 9.01 2.00 -10.07
CA LEU A 226 10.34 2.36 -10.53
C LEU A 226 11.16 1.08 -10.74
N ALA A 227 12.23 1.18 -11.53
CA ALA A 227 13.17 0.10 -11.70
C ALA A 227 13.82 -0.24 -10.35
N PHE A 228 14.00 -1.53 -10.08
CA PHE A 228 14.66 -2.01 -8.89
C PHE A 228 16.17 -2.19 -9.14
N PRO A 229 17.06 -1.67 -8.28
CA PRO A 229 18.51 -1.76 -8.43
C PRO A 229 19.03 -3.16 -8.04
N ALA A 230 18.68 -4.17 -8.82
CA ALA A 230 18.99 -5.58 -8.54
C ALA A 230 20.49 -5.88 -8.47
N ASP A 231 21.32 -5.08 -9.14
CA ASP A 231 22.78 -5.17 -9.14
C ASP A 231 23.42 -4.61 -7.86
N ARG A 232 22.65 -3.92 -7.01
CA ARG A 232 23.13 -3.26 -5.78
C ARG A 232 22.50 -3.82 -4.51
N VAL A 233 21.39 -4.55 -4.63
CA VAL A 233 20.67 -5.14 -3.48
C VAL A 233 21.01 -6.62 -3.40
N HIS A 234 21.95 -6.96 -2.53
CA HIS A 234 22.45 -8.33 -2.36
C HIS A 234 21.86 -8.95 -1.09
N SER A 235 20.95 -9.89 -1.30
CA SER A 235 20.40 -10.74 -0.24
C SER A 235 20.93 -12.16 -0.40
N ASP A 236 21.32 -12.76 0.70
CA ASP A 236 21.85 -14.14 0.76
C ASP A 236 20.70 -15.17 0.83
N LYS A 237 19.46 -14.68 0.90
CA LYS A 237 18.25 -15.50 1.01
C LYS A 237 17.86 -16.07 -0.34
N THR A 238 17.33 -17.29 -0.30
CA THR A 238 16.80 -17.98 -1.48
C THR A 238 15.33 -18.30 -1.25
N VAL A 239 14.52 -18.04 -2.28
CA VAL A 239 13.10 -18.38 -2.26
C VAL A 239 12.90 -19.87 -2.54
N ASP A 240 11.78 -20.42 -2.09
CA ASP A 240 11.42 -21.80 -2.39
C ASP A 240 11.17 -22.04 -3.88
N ASP A 241 11.25 -23.30 -4.32
CA ASP A 241 11.13 -23.69 -5.73
C ASP A 241 9.80 -23.28 -6.37
N GLU A 242 8.70 -23.27 -5.62
CA GLU A 242 7.39 -22.87 -6.14
C GLU A 242 7.36 -21.36 -6.40
N THR A 243 7.82 -20.58 -5.43
CA THR A 243 7.96 -19.12 -5.55
C THR A 243 8.93 -18.75 -6.67
N ALA A 244 10.07 -19.43 -6.80
CA ALA A 244 11.05 -19.23 -7.86
C ALA A 244 10.44 -19.45 -9.26
N LYS A 245 9.67 -20.54 -9.43
CA LYS A 245 8.96 -20.84 -10.69
C LYS A 245 7.96 -19.76 -11.05
N ILE A 246 7.23 -19.23 -10.06
CA ILE A 246 6.30 -18.12 -10.31
C ILE A 246 7.09 -16.90 -10.73
N LEU A 247 8.12 -16.47 -9.99
CA LEU A 247 8.93 -15.28 -10.33
C LEU A 247 9.58 -15.37 -11.73
N ALA A 248 9.98 -16.57 -12.16
CA ALA A 248 10.53 -16.81 -13.49
C ALA A 248 9.47 -16.79 -14.62
N SER A 249 8.18 -16.86 -14.29
CA SER A 249 7.10 -16.85 -15.29
C SER A 249 6.90 -15.46 -15.91
N SER A 250 6.40 -15.44 -17.15
CA SER A 250 6.07 -14.22 -17.89
C SER A 250 4.79 -13.56 -17.35
N LEU A 251 4.80 -12.23 -17.28
CA LEU A 251 3.60 -11.41 -17.00
C LEU A 251 2.65 -11.33 -18.21
N LYS A 252 3.18 -11.48 -19.41
CA LYS A 252 2.41 -11.53 -20.65
C LYS A 252 2.01 -12.98 -20.95
N LYS A 253 0.80 -13.16 -21.47
CA LYS A 253 0.35 -14.43 -22.05
C LYS A 253 1.21 -14.82 -23.25
#